data_AF-A0A962MIN5-F1
#
_entry.id   AF-A0A962MIN5-F1
#
_cell.length_a   1.000
_cell.length_b   1.000
_cell.length_c   1.000
_cell.angle_alpha   90.00
_cell.angle_beta   90.00
_cell.angle_gamma   90.00
#
_symmetry.space_group_name_H-M   'P 1'
#
loop_
_entity.id
_entity.type
_entity.pdbx_description
1 polymer ?
#
loop_
_entity_poly.entity_id
_entity_poly.type
_entity_poly.pdbx_seq_one_letter_code
_entity_poly.pdbx_strand_id
1 'polypeptide(L)'
;IGDPTTVGEDALDTGILETIAELTGGRFFLALDRAELDAIYAELDKLEPNKLDTLSYRPKRALFHYPLAAALLAQLLLAAGMTAGNARTRQTHA
;
A
#
# COMPACT_ATOMS: atom_id res chain seq x y z
N ILE A 1 16.41 -15.16 -31.97
CA ILE A 1 17.47 -15.17 -30.93
C ILE A 1 18.76 -14.92 -31.70
N GLY A 2 19.31 -13.71 -31.57
CA GLY A 2 20.47 -13.25 -32.35
C GLY A 2 21.77 -13.84 -31.80
N ASP A 3 22.66 -14.24 -32.70
CA ASP A 3 23.93 -14.90 -32.38
C ASP A 3 25.01 -13.84 -32.10
N PRO A 4 25.73 -13.90 -30.96
CA PRO A 4 26.77 -12.93 -30.61
C PRO A 4 28.03 -13.02 -31.49
N THR A 5 28.13 -14.02 -32.37
CA THR A 5 29.28 -14.22 -33.26
C THR A 5 29.04 -13.75 -34.70
N THR A 6 27.81 -13.36 -35.06
CA THR A 6 27.51 -12.83 -36.39
C THR A 6 27.98 -11.39 -36.54
N VAL A 7 28.87 -11.12 -37.49
CA VAL A 7 29.29 -9.77 -37.87
C VAL A 7 28.35 -9.28 -38.97
N GLY A 8 27.34 -8.47 -38.60
CA GLY A 8 26.30 -7.91 -39.48
C GLY A 8 25.26 -7.09 -38.67
N GLU A 9 24.25 -6.52 -39.32
CA GLU A 9 23.22 -5.64 -38.71
C GLU A 9 22.42 -6.27 -37.53
N ASP A 10 22.56 -7.58 -37.29
CA ASP A 10 21.95 -8.34 -36.19
C ASP A 10 22.95 -8.73 -35.06
N ALA A 11 24.16 -8.18 -35.06
CA ALA A 11 25.13 -8.38 -33.98
C ALA A 11 24.64 -7.69 -32.69
N LEU A 12 24.57 -8.42 -31.60
CA LEU A 12 24.24 -7.85 -30.29
C LEU A 12 25.38 -6.93 -29.84
N ASP A 13 25.20 -5.61 -29.97
CA ASP A 13 26.16 -4.60 -29.51
C ASP A 13 26.15 -4.49 -27.99
N THR A 14 26.92 -5.37 -27.36
CA THR A 14 27.09 -5.44 -25.90
C THR A 14 27.65 -4.15 -25.30
N GLY A 15 28.39 -3.34 -26.06
CA GLY A 15 28.94 -2.06 -25.58
C GLY A 15 27.88 -0.98 -25.41
N ILE A 16 26.91 -0.89 -26.33
CA ILE A 16 25.76 0.01 -26.20
C ILE A 16 24.88 -0.41 -25.00
N LEU A 17 24.67 -1.72 -24.84
CA LEU A 17 23.85 -2.26 -23.75
C LEU A 17 24.47 -2.02 -22.36
N GLU A 18 25.80 -2.13 -22.24
CA GLU A 18 26.54 -1.81 -21.02
C GLU A 18 26.43 -0.31 -20.68
N THR A 19 26.59 0.56 -21.68
CA THR A 19 26.45 2.01 -21.51
C THR A 19 25.05 2.41 -21.00
N ILE A 20 23.99 1.77 -21.52
CA ILE A 20 22.60 2.02 -21.08
C ILE A 20 22.38 1.54 -19.64
N ALA A 21 22.95 0.39 -19.26
CA ALA A 21 22.86 -0.11 -17.89
C ALA A 21 23.53 0.85 -16.89
N GLU A 22 24.73 1.34 -17.19
CA GLU A 22 25.42 2.34 -16.37
C GLU A 22 24.63 3.64 -16.24
N LEU A 23 24.07 4.14 -17.35
CA LEU A 23 23.31 5.39 -17.37
C LEU A 23 22.04 5.33 -16.51
N THR A 24 21.44 4.14 -16.42
CA THR A 24 20.18 3.90 -15.69
C THR A 24 20.41 3.41 -14.26
N GLY A 25 21.67 3.19 -13.86
CA GLY A 25 22.04 2.60 -12.56
C GLY A 25 21.70 1.11 -12.45
N GLY A 26 21.44 0.45 -13.57
CA GLY A 26 21.25 -0.99 -13.67
C GLY A 26 22.58 -1.74 -13.84
N ARG A 27 22.53 -3.07 -13.91
CA ARG A 27 23.69 -3.91 -14.22
C ARG A 27 23.44 -4.66 -15.51
N PHE A 28 24.44 -4.67 -16.39
CA PHE A 28 24.42 -5.45 -17.61
C PHE A 28 24.83 -6.90 -17.31
N PHE A 29 24.08 -7.84 -17.85
CA PHE A 29 24.39 -9.27 -17.75
C PHE A 29 24.25 -9.91 -19.13
N LEU A 30 25.30 -10.57 -19.59
CA LEU A 30 25.30 -11.35 -20.81
C LEU A 30 25.31 -12.83 -20.41
N ALA A 31 24.20 -13.54 -20.63
CA ALA A 31 24.14 -14.98 -20.42
C ALA A 31 24.32 -15.69 -21.77
N LEU A 32 25.52 -16.20 -22.01
CA LEU A 32 25.85 -16.99 -23.21
C LEU A 32 25.48 -18.47 -23.03
N ASP A 33 25.28 -18.91 -21.78
CA ASP A 33 24.86 -20.25 -21.43
C ASP A 33 23.79 -20.29 -20.32
N ARG A 34 23.23 -21.49 -20.10
CA ARG A 34 22.15 -21.70 -19.12
C ARG A 34 22.63 -21.57 -17.67
N ALA A 35 23.91 -21.87 -17.39
CA ALA A 35 24.46 -21.76 -16.05
C ALA A 35 24.69 -20.30 -15.64
N GLU A 36 25.09 -19.47 -16.60
CA GLU A 36 25.26 -18.03 -16.46
C GLU A 36 23.90 -17.34 -16.26
N LEU A 37 22.86 -17.82 -16.96
CA LEU A 37 21.48 -17.39 -16.72
C LEU A 37 21.01 -17.71 -15.28
N ASP A 38 21.26 -18.92 -14.79
CA ASP A 38 20.90 -19.32 -13.43
C ASP A 38 21.65 -18.51 -12.37
N ALA A 39 22.91 -18.14 -12.64
CA ALA A 39 23.71 -17.29 -11.76
C ALA A 39 23.14 -15.86 -11.66
N ILE A 40 22.67 -15.29 -12.77
CA ILE A 40 22.01 -13.97 -12.79
C ILE A 40 20.72 -14.02 -11.96
N TYR A 41 19.91 -15.06 -12.12
CA TYR A 41 18.70 -15.23 -11.31
C TYR A 41 19.02 -15.37 -9.82
N ALA A 42 20.06 -16.13 -9.47
CA ALA A 42 20.50 -16.26 -8.08
C ALA A 42 21.04 -14.95 -7.48
N GLU A 43 21.57 -14.05 -8.31
CA GLU A 43 22.00 -12.73 -7.87
C GLU A 43 20.84 -11.74 -7.76
N LEU A 44 19.86 -11.83 -8.66
CA LEU A 44 18.64 -11.03 -8.61
C LEU A 44 17.79 -11.37 -7.37
N ASP A 45 17.74 -12.65 -6.99
CA ASP A 45 17.03 -13.14 -5.80
C ASP A 45 17.66 -12.57 -4.50
N LYS A 46 18.97 -12.32 -4.48
CA LYS A 46 19.67 -11.68 -3.35
C LYS A 46 19.35 -10.19 -3.20
N LEU A 47 18.94 -9.55 -4.29
CA LEU A 47 18.56 -8.14 -4.32
C LEU A 47 17.06 -7.94 -4.13
N GLU A 48 16.27 -9.02 -4.02
CA GLU A 48 14.86 -8.93 -3.67
C GLU A 48 14.75 -8.55 -2.18
N PRO A 49 14.39 -7.30 -1.83
CA PRO A 49 14.20 -6.95 -0.44
C PRO A 49 13.05 -7.80 0.10
N ASN A 50 13.31 -8.46 1.24
CA ASN A 50 12.36 -9.31 1.97
C ASN A 50 10.92 -8.81 1.79
N LYS A 51 10.10 -9.68 1.18
CA LYS A 51 8.68 -9.50 0.89
C LYS A 51 7.98 -8.74 2.01
N LEU A 52 7.67 -7.48 1.73
CA LEU A 52 6.47 -6.80 2.20
C LEU A 52 6.14 -7.04 3.69
N ASP A 53 7.03 -6.63 4.60
CA ASP A 53 6.65 -6.31 5.99
C ASP A 53 5.84 -4.99 6.04
N THR A 54 4.89 -4.85 5.13
CA THR A 54 3.76 -3.96 5.32
C THR A 54 2.53 -4.77 4.92
N LEU A 55 2.18 -5.73 5.79
CA LEU A 55 0.79 -5.79 6.22
C LEU A 55 0.43 -4.34 6.55
N SER A 56 -0.14 -3.62 5.58
CA SER A 56 -0.50 -2.23 5.70
C SER A 56 -1.60 -2.19 6.74
N TYR A 57 -1.19 -2.17 8.00
CA TYR A 57 -2.07 -2.08 9.14
C TYR A 57 -2.63 -0.68 9.05
N ARG A 58 -3.78 -0.55 8.38
CA ARG A 58 -4.60 0.65 8.43
C ARG A 58 -5.48 0.50 9.66
N PRO A 59 -5.12 1.12 10.81
CA PRO A 59 -6.02 1.17 11.94
C PRO A 59 -7.27 1.98 11.52
N LYS A 60 -8.34 1.28 11.15
CA LYS A 60 -9.64 1.91 10.91
C LYS A 60 -10.21 2.28 12.27
N ARG A 61 -10.14 3.56 12.64
CA ARG A 61 -10.87 4.07 13.81
C ARG A 61 -12.34 4.17 13.45
N ALA A 62 -13.19 3.49 14.21
CA ALA A 62 -14.62 3.51 13.98
C ALA A 62 -15.23 4.78 14.60
N LEU A 63 -15.37 5.87 13.84
CA LEU A 63 -15.85 7.18 14.34
C LEU A 63 -17.38 7.23 14.60
N PHE A 64 -18.14 6.17 14.30
CA PHE A 64 -19.61 6.17 14.40
C PHE A 64 -20.14 6.35 15.83
N HIS A 65 -19.32 6.12 16.86
CA HIS A 65 -19.71 6.29 18.26
C HIS A 65 -19.93 7.75 18.62
N TYR A 66 -19.28 8.70 17.96
CA TYR A 66 -19.48 10.14 18.19
C TYR A 66 -20.91 10.62 17.85
N PRO A 67 -21.42 10.43 16.62
CA PRO A 67 -22.81 10.81 16.32
C PRO A 67 -23.84 9.99 17.11
N LEU A 68 -23.54 8.71 17.41
CA LEU A 68 -24.42 7.86 18.23
C LEU A 68 -24.55 8.41 19.66
N ALA A 69 -23.42 8.74 20.30
CA ALA A 69 -23.42 9.29 21.66
C ALA A 69 -24.11 10.66 21.71
N ALA A 70 -23.89 11.51 20.70
CA ALA A 70 -24.57 12.81 20.60
C ALA A 70 -26.10 12.66 20.51
N ALA A 71 -26.60 11.75 19.67
CA ALA A 71 -28.02 11.48 19.54
C ALA A 71 -28.63 10.92 20.84
N LEU A 72 -27.92 10.01 21.51
CA LEU A 72 -28.35 9.43 22.79
C LEU A 72 -28.47 10.51 23.88
N LEU A 73 -27.46 11.39 23.99
CA LEU A 73 -27.47 12.49 24.95
C LEU A 73 -28.58 13.50 24.65
N ALA A 74 -28.80 13.85 23.38
CA ALA A 74 -29.88 14.74 22.98
C ALA A 74 -31.25 14.17 23.39
N GLN A 75 -31.47 12.86 23.17
CA GLN A 75 -32.71 12.19 23.58
C GLN A 75 -32.90 12.23 25.11
N LEU A 76 -31.86 11.94 25.89
CA LEU A 76 -31.93 11.99 27.35
C LEU A 76 -32.26 13.40 27.86
N LEU A 77 -31.66 14.43 27.28
CA LEU A 77 -31.93 15.83 27.64
C LEU A 77 -33.36 16.25 27.31
N LEU A 78 -33.88 15.84 26.13
CA LEU A 78 -35.27 16.11 25.76
C LEU A 78 -36.24 15.38 26.70
N ALA A 79 -35.99 14.10 26.99
CA ALA A 79 -36.81 13.32 27.91
C ALA A 79 -36.80 13.90 29.33
N ALA A 80 -35.64 14.31 29.84
CA ALA A 80 -35.51 14.99 31.12
C ALA A 80 -36.23 16.35 31.13
N GLY A 81 -36.11 17.14 30.06
CA GLY A 81 -36.81 18.41 29.90
C GLY A 81 -38.33 18.25 29.87
N MET A 82 -38.84 17.27 29.12
CA MET A 82 -40.27 16.95 29.07
C MET A 82 -40.80 16.48 30.43
N THR A 83 -40.11 15.57 31.10
CA THR A 83 -40.53 15.07 32.42
C THR A 83 -40.46 16.14 33.51
N ALA A 84 -39.42 16.97 33.53
CA ALA A 84 -39.30 18.10 34.45
C ALA A 84 -40.34 19.20 34.17
N GLY A 85 -40.64 19.47 32.90
CA GLY A 85 -41.69 20.42 32.50
C GLY A 85 -43.09 19.92 32.89
N ASN A 86 -43.37 18.65 32.64
CA ASN A 86 -44.67 18.04 32.92
C ASN A 86 -44.95 17.86 34.43
N ALA A 87 -43.90 17.71 35.25
CA ALA A 87 -44.02 17.68 36.71
C ALA A 87 -44.42 19.05 37.30
N ARG A 88 -44.03 20.17 36.67
CA ARG A 88 -44.35 21.53 37.15
C ARG A 88 -45.80 21.92 36.87
N THR A 89 -46.41 21.43 35.79
CA THR A 89 -47.80 21.77 35.39
C THR A 89 -48.86 21.07 36.25
N ARG A 90 -48.50 20.02 37.01
CA ARG A 90 -49.44 19.28 37.87
C ARG A 90 -49.59 19.86 39.29
N GLN A 91 -48.73 20.79 39.71
CA GLN A 91 -48.78 21.38 41.05
C GLN A 91 -49.65 22.64 41.16
N THR A 92 -50.08 23.25 40.05
CA THR A 92 -50.86 24.50 40.06
C THR A 92 -52.39 24.32 40.08
N HIS A 93 -52.89 23.09 40.23
CA HIS A 93 -54.34 22.80 40.26
C HIS A 93 -54.80 21.93 41.46
N ALA A 94 -54.10 22.02 42.59
CA ALA A 94 -54.61 21.60 43.90
C ALA A 94 -54.77 22.83 44.79
#